data_AF-A0A6M0C244-F1
#
_entry.id   AF-A0A6M0C244-F1
#
_cell.length_a   1.000
_cell.length_b   1.000
_cell.length_c   1.000
_cell.angle_alpha   90.00
_cell.angle_beta   90.00
_cell.angle_gamma   90.00
#
_symmetry.space_group_name_H-M   'P 1'
#
loop_
_entity.id
_entity.type
_entity.pdbx_description
1 polymer ?
#
loop_
_entity_poly.entity_id
_entity_poly.type
_entity_poly.pdbx_seq_one_letter_code
_entity_poly.pdbx_strand_id
1 'polypeptide(L)'
;MNSPQATSKKLILVTGPARSGKSEWAENLAISSHKQVIYIATSQVDGQDLEWQTRIEQHQNRRPPDWTTLEIPVKLSETLTTYAHQE
;
A
#
# COMPACT_ATOMS: atom_id res chain seq x y z
N MET A 1 -3.15 26.78 29.04
CA MET A 1 -4.11 26.55 27.93
C MET A 1 -3.38 25.76 26.87
N ASN A 2 -3.51 24.44 26.85
CA ASN A 2 -2.86 23.60 25.84
C ASN A 2 -3.83 23.42 24.68
N SER A 3 -3.57 24.09 23.57
CA SER A 3 -4.26 23.85 22.32
C SER A 3 -3.94 22.43 21.83
N PRO A 4 -4.92 21.65 21.35
CA PRO A 4 -4.64 20.35 20.76
C PRO A 4 -3.80 20.55 19.49
N GLN A 5 -2.58 19.99 19.47
CA GLN A 5 -1.79 19.90 18.24
C GLN A 5 -2.54 18.99 17.27
N ALA A 6 -3.10 19.57 16.21
CA ALA A 6 -3.60 18.80 15.09
C ALA A 6 -2.43 18.01 14.48
N THR A 7 -2.48 16.68 14.56
CA THR A 7 -1.51 15.81 13.92
C THR A 7 -1.66 15.96 12.40
N SER A 8 -0.69 16.61 11.77
CA SER A 8 -0.62 16.73 10.32
C SER A 8 -0.50 15.34 9.69
N LYS A 9 -1.52 14.90 8.95
CA LYS A 9 -1.44 13.72 8.09
C LYS A 9 -0.51 14.05 6.91
N LYS A 10 0.57 13.28 6.75
CA LYS A 10 1.51 13.41 5.61
C LYS A 10 1.03 12.54 4.45
N LEU A 11 0.93 13.12 3.26
CA LEU A 11 0.67 12.41 2.00
C LEU A 11 1.95 12.39 1.15
N ILE A 12 2.34 11.21 0.69
CA ILE A 12 3.53 11.02 -0.15
C ILE A 12 3.08 10.39 -1.47
N LEU A 13 3.46 11.00 -2.60
CA LEU A 13 3.21 10.46 -3.93
C LEU A 13 4.53 9.95 -4.52
N VAL A 14 4.57 8.67 -4.88
CA VAL A 14 5.71 8.04 -5.55
C VAL A 14 5.34 7.80 -7.02
N THR A 15 6.10 8.37 -7.95
CA THR A 15 5.82 8.32 -9.39
C THR A 15 7.09 8.04 -10.21
N GLY A 16 6.93 7.70 -11.49
CA GLY A 16 8.01 7.30 -12.40
C GLY A 16 7.62 6.18 -13.38
N PRO A 17 8.52 5.84 -14.33
CA PRO A 17 8.26 4.88 -15.41
C PRO A 17 7.85 3.48 -14.91
N ALA A 18 7.23 2.68 -15.78
CA ALA A 18 7.00 1.27 -15.49
C ALA A 18 8.33 0.55 -15.17
N ARG A 19 8.31 -0.37 -14.20
CA ARG A 19 9.48 -1.17 -13.79
C ARG A 19 10.66 -0.38 -13.19
N SER A 20 10.45 0.87 -12.76
CA SER A 20 11.49 1.70 -12.14
C SER A 20 11.67 1.49 -10.62
N GLY A 21 11.07 0.44 -10.02
CA GLY A 21 11.21 0.15 -8.59
C GLY A 21 10.36 1.00 -7.63
N LYS A 22 9.32 1.70 -8.10
CA LYS A 22 8.48 2.58 -7.25
C LYS A 22 7.86 1.87 -6.05
N SER A 23 7.27 0.69 -6.29
CA SER A 23 6.60 -0.09 -5.24
C SER A 23 7.61 -0.52 -4.17
N GLU A 24 8.79 -1.00 -4.60
CA GLU A 24 9.87 -1.40 -3.69
C GLU A 24 10.35 -0.23 -2.83
N TRP A 25 10.52 0.96 -3.42
CA TRP A 25 10.88 2.15 -2.65
C TRP A 25 9.80 2.54 -1.63
N ALA A 26 8.52 2.48 -2.02
CA ALA A 26 7.41 2.78 -1.13
C ALA A 26 7.26 1.75 0.00
N GLU A 27 7.50 0.46 -0.31
CA GLU A 27 7.54 -0.63 0.66
C GLU A 27 8.67 -0.40 1.69
N ASN A 28 9.88 -0.08 1.23
CA ASN A 28 11.00 0.24 2.11
C ASN A 28 10.73 1.45 3.02
N LEU A 29 10.08 2.49 2.48
CA LEU A 29 9.66 3.63 3.28
C LEU A 29 8.65 3.23 4.36
N ALA A 30 7.67 2.39 4.02
CA ALA A 30 6.69 1.88 4.98
C ALA A 30 7.34 1.01 6.07
N ILE A 31 8.25 0.11 5.72
CA ILE A 31 9.04 -0.69 6.67
C ILE A 31 9.81 0.23 7.64
N SER A 32 10.51 1.23 7.10
CA SER A 32 11.31 2.17 7.90
C SER A 32 10.49 3.03 8.87
N SER A 33 9.17 3.11 8.65
CA SER A 33 8.28 3.88 9.52
C SER A 33 8.01 3.19 10.87
N HIS A 34 8.22 1.87 10.96
CA HIS A 34 7.91 1.05 12.13
C HIS A 34 6.47 1.17 12.63
N LYS A 35 5.53 1.51 11.74
CA LYS A 35 4.09 1.59 12.03
C LYS A 35 3.39 0.33 11.55
N GLN A 36 2.15 0.14 12.01
CA GLN A 36 1.26 -0.80 11.34
C GLN A 36 0.99 -0.34 9.91
N VAL A 37 1.11 -1.26 8.96
CA VAL A 37 0.96 -1.00 7.53
C VAL A 37 -0.22 -1.78 6.98
N ILE A 38 -1.06 -1.06 6.24
CA ILE A 38 -2.11 -1.62 5.41
C ILE A 38 -1.69 -1.41 3.96
N TYR A 39 -1.41 -2.50 3.26
CA TYR A 39 -1.07 -2.50 1.84
C TYR A 39 -2.33 -2.70 1.01
N ILE A 40 -2.67 -1.75 0.13
CA ILE A 40 -3.82 -1.86 -0.76
C ILE A 40 -3.34 -2.07 -2.20
N ALA A 41 -3.51 -3.29 -2.72
CA ALA A 41 -3.24 -3.61 -4.12
C ALA A 41 -4.47 -3.27 -4.98
N THR A 42 -4.31 -2.36 -5.93
CA THR A 42 -5.41 -1.90 -6.81
C THR A 42 -5.38 -2.50 -8.21
N SER A 43 -4.42 -3.37 -8.49
CA SER A 43 -4.31 -4.00 -9.81
C SER A 43 -5.35 -5.09 -10.01
N GLN A 44 -5.91 -5.17 -11.22
CA GLN A 44 -6.68 -6.34 -11.63
C GLN A 44 -5.73 -7.50 -11.95
N VAL A 45 -6.11 -8.69 -11.51
CA VAL A 45 -5.37 -9.93 -11.82
C VAL A 45 -6.04 -10.56 -13.04
N ASP A 46 -5.32 -10.63 -14.16
CA ASP A 46 -5.74 -11.44 -15.30
C ASP A 46 -5.19 -12.86 -15.13
N GLY A 47 -6.10 -13.84 -15.12
CA GLY A 47 -5.78 -15.26 -15.00
C GLY A 47 -4.98 -15.82 -16.18
N GLN A 48 -4.91 -15.08 -17.30
CA GLN A 48 -4.27 -15.54 -18.53
C GLN A 48 -2.84 -15.00 -18.71
N ASP A 49 -2.42 -14.02 -17.92
CA ASP A 49 -1.07 -13.45 -17.96
C ASP A 49 -0.19 -14.07 -16.87
N LEU A 50 0.54 -15.12 -17.25
CA LEU A 50 1.46 -15.82 -16.34
C LEU A 50 2.62 -14.94 -15.87
N GLU A 51 3.13 -14.03 -16.73
CA GLU A 51 4.21 -13.12 -16.35
C GLU A 51 3.73 -12.14 -15.28
N TRP A 52 2.51 -11.64 -15.44
CA TRP A 52 1.84 -10.79 -14.47
C TRP A 52 1.61 -11.50 -13.13
N GLN A 53 1.17 -12.75 -13.15
CA GLN A 53 0.97 -13.55 -11.94
C GLN A 53 2.27 -13.79 -11.17
N THR A 54 3.34 -14.20 -11.85
CA THR A 54 4.65 -14.37 -11.21
C THR A 54 5.13 -13.08 -10.55
N ARG A 55 4.85 -11.92 -11.16
CA ARG A 55 5.20 -10.63 -10.55
C ARG A 55 4.37 -10.33 -9.32
N ILE A 56 3.06 -10.58 -9.35
CA ILE A 56 2.20 -10.42 -8.17
C ILE A 56 2.73 -11.28 -7.02
N GLU A 57 3.07 -12.54 -7.30
CA GLU A 57 3.63 -13.46 -6.31
C GLU A 57 4.95 -12.92 -5.73
N GLN A 58 5.87 -12.43 -6.56
CA GLN A 58 7.09 -11.76 -6.08
C GLN A 58 6.79 -10.54 -5.20
N HIS A 59 5.80 -9.73 -5.56
CA HIS A 59 5.36 -8.62 -4.72
C HIS A 59 4.76 -9.07 -3.39
N GLN A 60 3.94 -10.13 -3.39
CA GLN A 60 3.35 -10.69 -2.17
C GLN A 60 4.44 -11.25 -1.25
N ASN A 61 5.41 -11.98 -1.79
CA ASN A 61 6.52 -12.59 -1.03
C ASN A 61 7.46 -11.55 -0.39
N ARG A 62 7.55 -10.34 -0.94
CA ARG A 62 8.35 -9.25 -0.36
C ARG A 62 7.67 -8.56 0.83
N ARG A 63 6.35 -8.69 0.97
CA ARG A 63 5.61 -8.00 2.02
C ARG A 63 5.84 -8.70 3.35
N PRO A 64 6.14 -7.95 4.42
CA PRO A 64 6.18 -8.51 5.76
C PRO A 64 4.84 -9.18 6.14
N PRO A 65 4.86 -10.33 6.83
CA PRO A 65 3.65 -11.08 7.17
C PRO A 65 2.76 -10.38 8.21
N ASP A 66 3.29 -9.39 8.94
CA ASP A 66 2.56 -8.54 9.88
C ASP A 66 1.74 -7.44 9.19
N TRP A 67 1.90 -7.27 7.87
CA TRP A 67 1.12 -6.29 7.11
C TRP A 67 -0.26 -6.81 6.78
N THR A 68 -1.27 -5.95 6.90
CA THR A 68 -2.60 -6.23 6.37
C THR A 68 -2.60 -5.95 4.87
N THR A 69 -2.75 -6.98 4.04
CA THR A 69 -2.84 -6.84 2.59
C THR A 69 -4.29 -6.92 2.12
N LEU A 70 -4.73 -5.94 1.34
CA LEU A 70 -6.07 -5.87 0.76
C LEU A 70 -5.98 -5.77 -0.76
N GLU A 71 -6.69 -6.64 -1.47
CA GLU A 71 -6.79 -6.61 -2.93
C GLU A 71 -8.09 -5.92 -3.34
N ILE A 72 -8.00 -4.62 -3.66
CA ILE A 72 -9.14 -3.73 -3.91
C ILE A 72 -8.99 -3.06 -5.28
N PRO A 73 -9.40 -3.74 -6.37
CA PRO A 73 -9.20 -3.23 -7.73
C PRO A 73 -10.08 -2.01 -8.07
N VAL A 74 -11.22 -1.81 -7.39
CA VAL A 74 -12.21 -0.78 -7.77
C VAL A 74 -12.63 0.10 -6.60
N LYS A 75 -12.84 -0.46 -5.40
CA LYS A 75 -13.48 0.21 -4.26
C LYS A 75 -12.50 0.92 -3.30
N LEU A 76 -11.45 1.54 -3.85
CA LEU A 76 -10.37 2.12 -3.05
C LEU A 76 -10.86 3.20 -2.05
N SER A 77 -11.75 4.09 -2.48
CA SER A 77 -12.26 5.18 -1.64
C SER A 77 -13.06 4.67 -0.43
N GLU A 78 -13.91 3.66 -0.64
CA GLU A 78 -14.67 3.00 0.43
C GLU A 78 -13.71 2.37 1.44
N THR A 79 -12.71 1.62 0.96
CA THR A 79 -11.70 0.99 1.82
C THR A 79 -10.93 2.03 2.63
N LEU A 80 -10.45 3.11 2.00
CA LEU A 80 -9.74 4.18 2.71
C LEU A 80 -10.61 4.78 3.82
N THR A 81 -11.91 4.95 3.60
CA THR A 81 -12.84 5.47 4.60
C THR A 81 -13.00 4.50 5.78
N THR A 82 -13.17 3.20 5.50
CA THR A 82 -13.28 2.16 6.54
C THR A 82 -12.05 2.17 7.47
N TYR A 83 -10.85 2.25 6.92
CA TYR A 83 -9.61 2.20 7.71
C TYR A 83 -9.16 3.56 8.26
N ALA A 84 -9.70 4.68 7.75
CA ALA A 84 -9.41 6.01 8.30
C ALA A 84 -10.11 6.27 9.65
N HIS A 85 -11.12 5.48 10.00
CA HIS A 85 -11.91 5.61 11.23
C HIS A 85 -11.66 4.50 12.26
N GLN A 86 -10.78 3.54 11.96
CA GLN A 86 -10.33 2.55 12.94
C GLN A 86 -9.21 3.19 13.79
N GLU A 87 -9.59 3.75 14.94
CA GLU A 87 -8.68 4.06 16.06
C GLU A 87 -8.83 3.03 17.18
#